data_AF-A0A1I7XQH5-F1
#
_entry.id   AF-A0A1I7XQH5-F1
#
_cell.length_a   1.000
_cell.length_b   1.000
_cell.length_c   1.000
_cell.angle_alpha   90.00
_cell.angle_beta   90.00
_cell.angle_gamma   90.00
#
_symmetry.space_group_name_H-M   'P 1'
#
loop_
_entity.id
_entity.type
_entity.pdbx_description
1 polymer ?
#
loop_
_entity_poly.entity_id
_entity_poly.type
_entity_poly.pdbx_seq_one_letter_code
_entity_poly.pdbx_strand_id
1 'polypeptide(L)' 'MLVPSKENHQNGVAVPESSLESHSTPVERCRKEALEAVIKKAWAQISLQHCANLVDSRPRRCAAAITNFRYPTKY' A
#
# COMPACT_ATOMS: atom_id res chain seq x y z
N MET A 1 -7.24 67.86 -4.45
CA MET A 1 -6.63 66.52 -4.62
C MET A 1 -7.69 65.48 -4.24
N LEU A 2 -8.04 64.60 -5.17
CA LEU A 2 -9.07 63.54 -5.05
C LEU A 2 -8.50 62.28 -4.35
N VAL A 3 -9.37 61.54 -3.66
CA VAL A 3 -9.18 60.18 -3.13
C VAL A 3 -10.42 59.38 -3.57
N PRO A 4 -10.42 58.04 -3.75
CA PRO A 4 -9.47 57.07 -4.32
C PRO A 4 -10.13 56.21 -5.44
N SER A 5 -9.42 55.30 -6.11
CA SER A 5 -10.07 54.12 -6.72
C SER A 5 -9.17 52.88 -6.64
N LYS A 6 -9.78 51.77 -6.21
CA LYS A 6 -9.18 50.45 -6.03
C LYS A 6 -9.02 49.77 -7.38
N GLU A 7 -7.85 49.22 -7.66
CA GLU A 7 -7.72 48.22 -8.73
C GLU A 7 -7.08 46.96 -8.19
N ASN A 8 -7.92 45.94 -8.03
CA ASN A 8 -7.56 44.56 -7.74
C ASN A 8 -6.87 43.95 -8.96
N HIS A 9 -5.63 43.50 -8.81
CA HIS A 9 -5.05 42.50 -9.70
C HIS A 9 -4.88 41.19 -8.92
N GLN A 10 -5.97 40.46 -8.76
CA GLN A 10 -5.95 39.05 -8.39
C GLN A 10 -5.84 38.22 -9.66
N ASN A 11 -4.62 37.87 -10.08
CA ASN A 11 -4.41 36.86 -11.13
C ASN A 11 -3.33 35.88 -10.66
N GLY A 12 -3.72 35.04 -9.71
CA GLY A 12 -3.05 33.79 -9.41
C GLY A 12 -4.14 32.74 -9.29
N VAL A 13 -4.45 32.06 -10.38
CA VAL A 13 -5.30 30.86 -10.33
C VAL A 13 -4.51 29.83 -9.54
N ALA A 14 -4.73 29.78 -8.23
CA ALA A 14 -4.34 28.64 -7.42
C ALA A 14 -5.17 27.46 -7.93
N VAL A 15 -4.53 26.59 -8.70
CA VAL A 15 -5.06 25.26 -9.01
C VAL A 15 -5.37 24.62 -7.66
N PRO A 16 -6.63 24.27 -7.36
CA PRO A 16 -6.92 23.60 -6.10
C PRO A 16 -6.21 22.24 -6.12
N GLU A 17 -5.41 21.96 -5.10
CA GLU A 17 -4.83 20.63 -4.83
C GLU A 17 -5.90 19.56 -4.51
N SER A 18 -7.19 19.84 -4.76
CA SER A 18 -8.29 18.90 -4.53
C SER A 18 -8.36 17.77 -5.57
N SER A 19 -7.60 17.84 -6.66
CA SER A 19 -7.56 16.77 -7.67
C SER A 19 -6.85 15.49 -7.19
N LEU A 20 -6.19 15.54 -6.02
CA LEU A 20 -5.64 14.36 -5.34
C LEU A 20 -6.61 13.75 -4.31
N GLU A 21 -7.78 14.35 -4.11
CA GLU A 21 -8.81 13.76 -3.26
C GLU A 21 -9.45 12.59 -4.00
N SER A 22 -8.89 11.40 -3.75
CA SER A 22 -9.34 10.12 -4.28
C SER A 22 -10.87 10.01 -4.19
N HIS A 23 -11.54 10.17 -5.34
CA HIS A 23 -12.98 9.94 -5.51
C HIS A 23 -13.32 8.44 -5.47
N SER A 24 -12.75 7.72 -4.49
CA SER A 24 -13.26 6.40 -4.14
C SER A 24 -14.70 6.61 -3.70
N THR A 25 -15.62 6.02 -4.46
CA THR A 25 -17.03 6.03 -4.08
C THR A 25 -17.16 5.49 -2.65
N PRO A 26 -18.16 5.94 -1.87
CA PRO A 26 -18.31 5.50 -0.48
C PRO A 26 -18.24 3.98 -0.31
N VAL A 27 -18.71 3.23 -1.32
CA VAL A 27 -18.66 1.76 -1.37
C VAL A 27 -17.23 1.21 -1.52
N GLU A 28 -16.42 1.80 -2.40
CA GLU A 28 -15.03 1.38 -2.60
C GLU A 28 -14.14 1.72 -1.39
N ARG A 29 -14.42 2.85 -0.72
CA ARG A 29 -13.75 3.19 0.55
C ARG A 29 -14.04 2.15 1.63
N CYS A 30 -15.32 1.80 1.84
CA CYS A 30 -15.71 0.77 2.80
C CYS A 30 -15.09 -0.60 2.48
N ARG A 31 -14.99 -0.98 1.19
CA ARG A 31 -14.35 -2.24 0.77
C ARG A 31 -12.86 -2.26 1.09
N LYS A 32 -12.15 -1.15 0.87
CA LYS A 32 -10.72 -1.02 1.20
C LYS A 32 -10.47 -1.17 2.69
N GLU A 33 -11.25 -0.48 3.51
CA GLU A 33 -11.12 -0.52 4.98
C GLU A 33 -11.43 -1.92 5.54
N ALA A 34 -12.46 -2.59 5.01
CA ALA A 34 -12.80 -3.95 5.39
C ALA A 34 -11.68 -4.93 5.04
N LEU A 35 -11.11 -4.83 3.83
CA LEU A 35 -9.98 -5.67 3.42
C LEU A 35 -8.75 -5.43 4.31
N GLU A 36 -8.44 -4.18 4.62
CA GLU A 36 -7.33 -3.83 5.51
C GLU A 36 -7.51 -4.43 6.91
N ALA A 37 -8.72 -4.37 7.48
CA ALA A 37 -9.02 -4.99 8.77
C ALA A 37 -8.84 -6.51 8.73
N VAL A 38 -9.25 -7.18 7.65
CA VAL A 38 -9.04 -8.62 7.45
C VAL A 38 -7.54 -8.95 7.37
N ILE A 39 -6.77 -8.19 6.60
CA ILE A 39 -5.32 -8.40 6.47
C ILE A 39 -4.63 -8.23 7.82
N LYS A 40 -4.94 -7.16 8.56
CA LYS A 40 -4.37 -6.91 9.90
C LYS A 40 -4.70 -8.03 10.88
N LYS A 41 -5.96 -8.49 10.88
CA LYS A 41 -6.41 -9.59 11.74
C LYS A 41 -5.69 -10.90 11.38
N ALA A 42 -5.59 -11.24 10.10
CA ALA A 42 -4.88 -12.42 9.65
C ALA A 42 -3.39 -12.35 10.00
N TRP A 43 -2.75 -11.19 9.79
CA TRP A 43 -1.35 -10.96 10.13
C TRP A 43 -1.08 -11.18 11.62
N ALA A 44 -1.93 -10.63 12.49
CA ALA A 44 -1.80 -10.80 13.94
C ALA A 44 -1.97 -12.26 14.42
N GLN A 45 -2.61 -13.12 13.62
CA GLN A 45 -2.79 -14.54 13.92
C GLN A 45 -1.61 -15.41 13.45
N ILE A 46 -0.72 -14.90 12.60
CA ILE A 46 0.45 -15.66 12.15
C ILE A 46 1.42 -15.82 13.33
N SER A 47 1.73 -17.07 13.67
CA SER A 47 2.66 -17.36 14.77
C SER A 47 4.12 -17.07 14.38
N LEU A 48 4.90 -16.51 15.30
CA LEU A 48 6.34 -16.32 15.11
C LEU A 48 7.07 -17.65 14.87
N GLN A 49 6.60 -18.74 15.51
CA GLN A 49 7.13 -20.08 15.27
C GLN A 49 6.94 -20.53 13.82
N HIS A 50 5.79 -20.21 13.21
CA HIS A 50 5.57 -20.50 11.80
C HIS A 50 6.57 -19.75 10.91
N CYS A 51 6.82 -18.47 11.20
CA CYS A 51 7.84 -17.68 10.50
C CYS A 51 9.26 -18.28 10.66
N ALA A 52 9.62 -18.71 11.88
CA ALA A 52 10.89 -19.37 12.15
C ALA A 52 11.03 -20.66 11.34
N ASN A 53 10.00 -21.52 11.35
CA ASN A 53 9.99 -22.77 10.58
C ASN A 53 10.16 -22.53 9.07
N LEU A 54 9.56 -21.47 8.51
CA LEU A 54 9.76 -21.10 7.11
C LEU A 54 11.22 -20.75 6.82
N VAL A 55 11.87 -19.98 7.70
CA VAL A 55 13.29 -19.64 7.59
C VAL A 55 14.18 -20.87 7.73
N ASP A 56 13.93 -21.70 8.74
CA ASP A 56 14.71 -22.89 9.05
C ASP A 56 14.59 -23.98 7.97
N SER A 57 13.49 -23.95 7.20
CA SER A 57 13.31 -24.85 6.06
C SER A 57 14.14 -24.46 4.83
N ARG A 58 14.71 -23.25 4.76
CA ARG A 58 15.46 -22.76 3.59
C ARG A 58 16.61 -23.66 3.15
N PRO A 59 17.50 -24.14 4.05
CA PRO A 59 18.59 -25.05 3.65
C PRO A 59 18.08 -26.30 2.93
N ARG A 60 16.94 -26.86 3.36
CA ARG A 60 16.33 -28.04 2.71
C ARG A 60 15.82 -27.71 1.30
N ARG A 61 15.22 -26.52 1.11
CA ARG A 61 14.78 -26.05 -0.22
C ARG A 61 15.97 -25.84 -1.15
N CYS A 62 17.06 -25.26 -0.64
CA CYS A 62 18.29 -25.10 -1.41
C CYS A 62 18.90 -26.45 -1.80
N ALA A 63 18.98 -27.40 -0.86
CA ALA A 63 19.44 -28.76 -1.15
C ALA A 63 18.59 -29.42 -2.24
N ALA A 64 17.26 -29.31 -2.15
CA ALA A 64 16.36 -29.84 -3.17
C ALA A 64 16.60 -29.22 -4.55
N ALA A 65 16.84 -27.91 -4.64
CA ALA A 65 17.18 -27.24 -5.89
C ALA A 65 18.54 -27.73 -6.44
N ILE A 66 19.54 -27.94 -5.58
CA ILE A 66 20.86 -28.47 -5.99
C ILE A 66 20.71 -29.89 -6.54
N THR A 67 20.00 -30.76 -5.82
CA THR A 67 19.73 -32.14 -6.27
C THR A 67 18.95 -32.16 -7.59
N ASN A 68 18.06 -31.20 -7.79
CA ASN A 68 17.28 -31.09 -9.02
C ASN A 68 17.99 -30.31 -10.13
N PHE A 69 19.33 -30.23 -10.13
CA PHE A 69 20.10 -29.49 -11.15
C PHE A 69 19.62 -28.05 -11.38
N ARG A 70 19.14 -27.40 -10.30
CA ARG A 70 18.53 -26.06 -10.28
C ARG A 70 17.21 -25.92 -11.04
N TYR A 71 16.59 -27.02 -11.49
CA TYR A 71 15.22 -26.98 -11.99
C TYR A 71 14.24 -26.59 -10.87
N PRO A 72 13.10 -25.95 -11.22
CA PRO A 72 12.09 -25.57 -10.26
C PRO A 72 11.69 -26.73 -9.35
N THR A 73 11.56 -26.43 -8.07
CA THR A 73 11.04 -27.38 -7.08
C THR A 73 9.57 -27.07 -6.79
N LYS A 74 8.93 -27.85 -5.93
CA LYS A 74 7.56 -27.58 -5.46
C LYS A 74 7.42 -26.29 -4.61
N TYR A 75 8.54 -25.68 -4.23
CA TYR A 75 8.61 -24.47 -3.40
C TYR A 75 9.17 -23.29 -4.19
#